data_AF-E8KAF6-F1
#
_entry.id   AF-E8KAF6-F1
#
_cell.length_a   1.000
_cell.length_b   1.000
_cell.length_c   1.000
_cell.angle_alpha   90.00
_cell.angle_beta   90.00
_cell.angle_gamma   90.00
#
_symmetry.space_group_name_H-M   'P 1'
#
loop_
_entity.id
_entity.type
_entity.pdbx_description
1 polymer ?
#
loop_
_entity_poly.entity_id
_entity_poly.type
_entity_poly.pdbx_seq_one_letter_code
_entity_poly.pdbx_strand_id
1 'polypeptide(L)'
;MVDGKRILLTITILSYIVTIISGISYLFSSNNVGLLTTLLLLLISSLLLCWNNIKYYLIHFIFFITIFIFLVSRPTIDYFRDGALDTYQPIAYRFAFLVVIVSILGLTIGGFIANYYLARKSKAPVIVEKNRMSIM
;
A
#
# COMPACT_ATOMS: atom_id res chain seq x y z
N MET A 1 15.79 -20.51 15.97
CA MET A 1 15.96 -19.25 15.22
C MET A 1 14.64 -18.91 14.58
N VAL A 2 13.96 -17.86 15.06
CA VAL A 2 12.71 -17.42 14.43
C VAL A 2 13.05 -16.78 13.08
N ASP A 3 12.41 -17.24 12.02
CA ASP A 3 12.62 -16.75 10.65
C ASP A 3 12.02 -15.34 10.53
N GLY A 4 12.88 -14.31 10.53
CA GLY A 4 12.45 -12.91 10.58
C GLY A 4 11.50 -12.51 9.44
N LYS A 5 11.59 -13.16 8.28
CA LYS A 5 10.64 -12.96 7.17
C LYS A 5 9.23 -13.43 7.52
N ARG A 6 9.11 -14.56 8.23
CA ARG A 6 7.80 -15.08 8.66
C ARG A 6 7.16 -14.17 9.69
N ILE A 7 7.94 -13.64 10.64
CA ILE A 7 7.43 -12.68 11.63
C ILE A 7 6.89 -11.42 10.94
N LEU A 8 7.66 -10.83 10.03
CA LEU A 8 7.25 -9.64 9.30
C LEU A 8 5.97 -9.87 8.50
N LEU A 9 5.86 -11.03 7.84
CA LEU A 9 4.66 -11.41 7.09
C LEU A 9 3.44 -11.53 8.03
N THR A 10 3.60 -12.16 9.19
CA THR A 10 2.54 -12.24 10.21
C THR A 10 2.09 -10.85 10.67
N ILE A 11 3.05 -9.96 10.97
CA ILE A 11 2.76 -8.57 11.36
C ILE A 11 2.02 -7.82 10.24
N THR A 12 2.40 -8.04 8.99
CA THR A 12 1.76 -7.42 7.83
C THR A 12 0.30 -7.87 7.71
N ILE A 13 0.02 -9.17 7.83
CA ILE A 13 -1.35 -9.70 7.80
C ILE A 13 -2.18 -9.11 8.94
N LEU A 14 -1.64 -9.12 10.15
CA LEU A 14 -2.31 -8.55 11.32
C LEU A 14 -2.63 -7.06 11.11
N SER A 15 -1.70 -6.30 10.55
CA SER A 15 -1.87 -4.88 10.22
C SER A 15 -3.03 -4.65 9.23
N TYR A 16 -3.15 -5.48 8.19
CA TYR A 16 -4.29 -5.38 7.26
C TYR A 16 -5.62 -5.74 7.92
N ILE A 17 -5.65 -6.73 8.83
CA ILE A 17 -6.87 -7.06 9.59
C ILE A 17 -7.33 -5.86 10.41
N VAL A 18 -6.41 -5.21 11.14
CA VAL A 18 -6.71 -4.00 11.92
C VAL A 18 -7.20 -2.86 11.01
N THR A 19 -6.57 -2.69 9.85
CA THR A 19 -7.00 -1.70 8.84
C THR A 19 -8.43 -1.93 8.38
N ILE A 20 -8.80 -3.18 8.08
CA ILE A 20 -10.15 -3.55 7.64
C ILE A 20 -11.17 -3.26 8.75
N ILE A 21 -10.87 -3.65 9.99
CA ILE A 21 -11.73 -3.36 11.15
C ILE A 21 -11.92 -1.85 11.31
N SER A 22 -10.86 -1.07 11.19
CA SER A 22 -10.93 0.40 11.23
C SER A 22 -11.80 0.96 10.11
N GLY A 23 -11.64 0.47 8.88
CA GLY A 23 -12.44 0.90 7.73
C GLY A 23 -13.93 0.58 7.90
N ILE A 24 -14.26 -0.60 8.42
CA ILE A 24 -15.63 -0.97 8.76
C ILE A 24 -16.18 -0.04 9.86
N SER A 25 -15.40 0.20 10.92
CA SER A 25 -15.79 1.11 12.00
C SER A 25 -16.09 2.53 11.49
N TYR A 26 -15.30 3.03 10.54
CA TYR A 26 -15.57 4.31 9.88
C TYR A 26 -16.94 4.35 9.19
N LEU A 27 -17.38 3.26 8.55
CA LEU A 27 -18.69 3.22 7.89
C LEU A 27 -19.86 3.43 8.88
N PHE A 28 -19.71 3.03 10.14
CA PHE A 28 -20.72 3.21 11.19
C PHE A 28 -20.61 4.56 11.91
N SER A 29 -19.40 5.10 12.06
CA SER A 29 -19.18 6.37 12.77
C SER A 29 -19.28 7.60 11.86
N SER A 30 -18.90 7.48 10.58
CA SER A 30 -18.81 8.56 9.59
C SER A 30 -17.89 9.74 9.96
N ASN A 31 -17.07 9.59 11.01
CA ASN A 31 -16.13 10.62 11.48
C ASN A 31 -14.85 10.67 10.62
N ASN A 32 -14.43 11.89 10.24
CA ASN A 32 -13.19 12.13 9.50
C ASN A 32 -11.93 11.67 10.25
N VAL A 33 -11.91 11.71 11.57
CA VAL A 33 -10.79 11.18 12.38
C VAL A 33 -10.68 9.66 12.20
N GLY A 34 -11.82 8.96 12.17
CA GLY A 34 -11.87 7.53 11.88
C GLY A 34 -11.32 7.23 10.49
N LEU A 35 -11.67 8.04 9.50
CA LEU A 35 -11.16 7.92 8.12
C LEU A 35 -9.66 8.15 8.02
N LEU A 36 -9.14 9.19 8.68
CA LEU A 36 -7.70 9.46 8.75
C LEU A 36 -6.96 8.28 9.41
N THR A 37 -7.53 7.72 10.48
CA THR A 37 -6.96 6.56 11.18
C THR A 37 -6.91 5.34 10.26
N THR A 38 -7.99 5.05 9.53
CA THR A 38 -8.02 3.97 8.52
C THR A 38 -6.97 4.18 7.43
N LEU A 39 -6.84 5.42 6.95
CA LEU A 39 -5.86 5.77 5.92
C LEU A 39 -4.42 5.57 6.40
N LEU A 40 -4.10 6.02 7.62
CA LEU A 40 -2.77 5.83 8.21
C LEU A 40 -2.45 4.35 8.43
N LEU A 41 -3.42 3.57 8.91
CA LEU A 41 -3.27 2.12 9.06
C LEU A 41 -3.01 1.45 7.71
N LEU A 42 -3.78 1.80 6.68
CA LEU A 42 -3.61 1.27 5.32
C LEU A 42 -2.22 1.61 4.76
N LEU A 43 -1.72 2.82 4.99
CA LEU A 43 -0.39 3.24 4.57
C LEU A 43 0.70 2.43 5.27
N ILE A 44 0.59 2.23 6.59
CA ILE A 44 1.52 1.39 7.37
C ILE A 44 1.48 -0.06 6.86
N SER A 45 0.30 -0.64 6.66
CA SER A 45 0.16 -2.00 6.13
C SER A 45 0.82 -2.13 4.74
N SER A 46 0.66 -1.13 3.88
CA SER A 46 1.23 -1.13 2.53
C SER A 46 2.75 -0.98 2.53
N LEU A 47 3.30 -0.18 3.46
CA LEU A 47 4.75 -0.09 3.66
C LEU A 47 5.35 -1.40 4.19
N LEU A 48 4.68 -2.06 5.15
CA LEU A 48 5.09 -3.36 5.68
C LEU A 48 5.09 -4.44 4.57
N LEU A 49 4.06 -4.45 3.73
CA LEU A 49 3.98 -5.34 2.57
C LEU A 49 5.16 -5.13 1.62
N CYS A 50 5.47 -3.89 1.28
CA CYS A 50 6.61 -3.57 0.43
C CYS A 50 7.94 -3.99 1.07
N TRP A 51 8.09 -3.82 2.40
CA TRP A 51 9.29 -4.20 3.13
C TRP A 51 9.59 -5.70 3.03
N ASN A 52 8.55 -6.55 3.01
CA ASN A 52 8.71 -7.99 2.89
C ASN A 52 9.43 -8.40 1.58
N ASN A 53 9.29 -7.60 0.51
CA ASN A 53 9.98 -7.82 -0.77
C ASN A 53 10.50 -6.49 -1.35
N ILE A 54 11.35 -5.79 -0.60
CA ILE A 54 11.77 -4.41 -0.92
C ILE A 54 12.37 -4.24 -2.31
N LYS A 55 13.11 -5.24 -2.82
CA LYS A 55 13.73 -5.19 -4.15
C LYS A 55 12.70 -5.10 -5.28
N TYR A 56 11.55 -5.76 -5.10
CA TYR A 56 10.49 -5.79 -6.11
C TYR A 56 9.58 -4.56 -6.00
N TYR A 57 9.31 -4.11 -4.78
CA TYR A 57 8.36 -3.03 -4.50
C TYR A 57 9.01 -1.69 -4.16
N LEU A 58 10.30 -1.47 -4.48
CA LEU A 58 11.03 -0.25 -4.11
C LEU A 58 10.32 1.03 -4.60
N ILE A 59 9.85 1.02 -5.85
CA ILE A 59 9.13 2.16 -6.44
C ILE A 59 7.82 2.42 -5.69
N HIS A 60 7.06 1.36 -5.39
CA HIS A 60 5.80 1.47 -4.63
C HIS A 60 6.05 2.00 -3.22
N PHE A 61 7.13 1.55 -2.57
CA PHE A 61 7.54 2.01 -1.25
C PHE A 61 7.81 3.52 -1.24
N ILE A 62 8.59 4.03 -2.20
CA ILE A 62 8.85 5.47 -2.35
C ILE A 62 7.54 6.21 -2.58
N PHE A 63 6.67 5.70 -3.45
CA PHE A 63 5.38 6.32 -3.73
C PHE A 63 4.51 6.47 -2.48
N PHE A 64 4.42 5.42 -1.64
CA PHE A 64 3.68 5.49 -0.38
C PHE A 64 4.26 6.51 0.59
N ILE A 65 5.59 6.60 0.71
CA ILE A 65 6.23 7.65 1.52
C ILE A 65 5.90 9.05 0.97
N THR A 66 5.94 9.25 -0.35
CA THR A 66 5.61 10.55 -0.95
C THR A 66 4.14 10.92 -0.75
N ILE A 67 3.21 9.98 -0.89
CA ILE A 67 1.79 10.18 -0.59
C ILE A 67 1.65 10.64 0.86
N PHE A 68 2.33 9.99 1.81
CA PHE A 68 2.28 10.40 3.20
C PHE A 68 2.77 11.84 3.38
N ILE A 69 3.98 12.15 2.89
CA ILE A 69 4.61 13.45 3.08
C ILE A 69 3.78 14.57 2.45
N PHE A 70 3.26 14.39 1.24
CA PHE A 70 2.60 15.47 0.50
C PHE A 70 1.09 15.56 0.71
N LEU A 71 0.40 14.44 0.91
CA LEU A 71 -1.07 14.43 0.92
C LEU A 71 -1.67 14.18 2.31
N VAL A 72 -0.93 13.55 3.22
CA VAL A 72 -1.48 13.05 4.48
C VAL A 72 -0.85 13.73 5.70
N SER A 73 0.39 14.23 5.58
CA SER A 73 1.17 14.76 6.69
C SER A 73 0.49 15.93 7.39
N ARG A 74 -0.04 16.90 6.64
CA ARG A 74 -0.74 18.08 7.19
C ARG A 74 -1.95 17.70 8.06
N PRO A 75 -2.96 16.99 7.55
CA PRO A 75 -4.08 16.53 8.37
C PRO A 75 -3.64 15.71 9.57
N THR A 76 -2.59 14.91 9.42
CA THR A 76 -2.04 14.10 10.51
C THR A 76 -1.48 14.98 11.62
N ILE A 77 -0.64 15.96 11.28
CA ILE A 77 -0.04 16.90 12.23
C ILE A 77 -1.11 17.74 12.91
N ASP A 78 -2.08 18.26 12.15
CA ASP A 78 -3.18 19.06 12.69
C ASP A 78 -3.98 18.25 13.73
N TYR A 79 -4.30 16.99 13.41
CA TYR A 79 -4.97 16.10 14.36
C TYR A 79 -4.13 15.83 15.61
N PHE A 80 -2.82 15.56 15.48
CA PHE A 80 -1.96 15.34 16.65
C PHE A 80 -1.75 16.58 17.50
N ARG A 81 -1.82 17.78 16.91
CA ARG A 81 -1.64 19.05 17.62
C ARG A 81 -2.92 19.47 18.35
N ASP A 82 -4.04 19.48 17.62
CA ASP A 82 -5.26 20.13 18.07
C ASP A 82 -6.36 19.12 18.48
N GLY A 83 -6.14 17.82 18.24
CA GLY A 83 -7.12 16.76 18.49
C GLY A 83 -8.31 16.75 17.51
N ALA A 84 -8.30 17.67 16.55
CA ALA A 84 -9.41 17.94 15.63
C ALA A 84 -8.90 18.19 14.21
N LEU A 85 -9.82 18.13 13.24
CA LEU A 85 -9.57 18.37 11.83
C LEU A 85 -10.28 19.64 11.40
N ASP A 86 -9.87 20.77 11.98
CA ASP A 86 -10.60 22.04 11.88
C ASP A 86 -9.99 23.01 10.85
N THR A 87 -8.81 22.70 10.32
CA THR A 87 -8.08 23.57 9.38
C THR A 87 -8.80 23.71 8.02
N TYR A 88 -9.54 22.68 7.58
CA TYR A 88 -10.26 22.68 6.31
C TYR A 88 -11.72 22.23 6.49
N GLN A 89 -12.54 22.48 5.46
CA GLN A 89 -13.91 22.00 5.44
C GLN A 89 -13.98 20.47 5.59
N PRO A 90 -14.83 19.93 6.48
CA PRO A 90 -14.93 18.49 6.73
C PRO A 90 -15.17 17.65 5.48
N ILE A 91 -15.90 18.19 4.50
CA ILE A 91 -16.19 17.51 3.24
C ILE A 91 -14.94 17.34 2.37
N ALA A 92 -14.01 18.31 2.41
CA ALA A 92 -12.79 18.30 1.63
C ALA A 92 -11.82 17.24 2.14
N TYR A 93 -11.66 17.14 3.47
CA TYR A 93 -10.89 16.05 4.09
C TYR A 93 -11.43 14.69 3.71
N ARG A 94 -12.76 14.49 3.82
CA ARG A 94 -13.39 13.22 3.48
C ARG A 94 -13.11 12.81 2.03
N PHE A 95 -13.30 13.73 1.10
CA PHE A 95 -13.01 13.48 -0.32
C PHE A 95 -11.54 13.15 -0.55
N ALA A 96 -10.62 13.98 -0.05
CA ALA A 96 -9.19 13.80 -0.22
C ALA A 96 -8.71 12.46 0.34
N PHE A 97 -9.15 12.09 1.55
CA PHE A 97 -8.78 10.82 2.16
C PHE A 97 -9.28 9.62 1.37
N LEU A 98 -10.53 9.65 0.86
CA LEU A 98 -11.06 8.57 0.03
C LEU A 98 -10.26 8.40 -1.27
N VAL A 99 -9.90 9.50 -1.94
CA VAL A 99 -9.07 9.45 -3.16
C VAL A 99 -7.70 8.84 -2.86
N VAL A 100 -7.08 9.19 -1.74
CA VAL A 100 -5.79 8.62 -1.32
C VAL A 100 -5.92 7.13 -1.00
N ILE A 101 -6.98 6.71 -0.29
CA ILE A 101 -7.24 5.29 -0.01
C ILE A 101 -7.37 4.50 -1.32
N VAL A 102 -8.17 4.97 -2.27
CA VAL A 102 -8.34 4.32 -3.58
C VAL A 102 -7.01 4.23 -4.32
N SER A 103 -6.20 5.28 -4.28
CA SER A 103 -4.87 5.32 -4.90
C SER A 103 -3.91 4.29 -4.29
N ILE A 104 -3.89 4.16 -2.96
CA ILE A 104 -3.05 3.16 -2.27
C ILE A 104 -3.50 1.74 -2.61
N LEU A 105 -4.81 1.47 -2.61
CA LEU A 105 -5.36 0.18 -3.01
C LEU A 105 -5.02 -0.16 -4.47
N GLY A 106 -5.17 0.81 -5.37
CA GLY A 106 -4.84 0.66 -6.79
C GLY A 106 -3.36 0.33 -7.01
N LEU A 107 -2.46 1.06 -6.35
CA LEU A 107 -1.01 0.78 -6.40
C LEU A 107 -0.68 -0.60 -5.82
N THR A 108 -1.30 -0.98 -4.71
CA THR A 108 -1.07 -2.27 -4.07
C THR A 108 -1.51 -3.43 -4.97
N ILE A 109 -2.73 -3.35 -5.52
CA ILE A 109 -3.28 -4.36 -6.42
C ILE A 109 -2.48 -4.39 -7.73
N GLY A 110 -2.15 -3.24 -8.30
CA GLY A 110 -1.33 -3.11 -9.51
C GLY A 110 0.05 -3.76 -9.33
N GLY A 111 0.69 -3.55 -8.18
CA GLY A 111 1.95 -4.21 -7.83
C GLY A 111 1.84 -5.73 -7.77
N PHE A 112 0.77 -6.25 -7.17
CA PHE A 112 0.51 -7.71 -7.13
C PHE A 112 0.31 -8.30 -8.53
N ILE A 113 -0.49 -7.63 -9.37
CA ILE A 113 -0.76 -8.06 -10.74
C ILE A 113 0.54 -8.06 -11.55
N ALA A 114 1.33 -6.98 -11.47
CA ALA A 114 2.62 -6.90 -12.16
C ALA A 114 3.56 -8.02 -11.74
N ASN A 115 3.61 -8.35 -10.44
CA ASN A 115 4.45 -9.43 -9.93
C ASN A 115 4.03 -10.79 -10.48
N TYR A 116 2.73 -11.04 -10.51
CA TYR A 116 2.18 -12.26 -11.09
C TYR A 116 2.57 -12.41 -12.56
N TYR A 117 2.42 -11.36 -13.37
CA TYR A 117 2.80 -11.39 -14.79
C TYR A 117 4.30 -11.56 -15.01
N LEU A 118 5.16 -10.88 -14.24
CA LEU A 118 6.61 -11.02 -14.36
C LEU A 118 7.09 -12.42 -13.95
N ALA A 119 6.54 -12.97 -12.86
CA ALA A 119 6.85 -14.32 -12.42
C ALA A 119 6.43 -15.38 -13.47
N ARG A 120 5.32 -15.15 -14.18
CA ARG A 120 4.87 -16.02 -15.27
C ARG A 120 5.79 -15.93 -16.50
N LYS A 121 6.21 -14.71 -16.88
CA LYS A 121 7.13 -14.50 -18.02
C LYS A 121 8.52 -15.11 -17.76
N SER A 122 9.02 -15.04 -16.53
CA SER A 122 10.30 -15.64 -16.14
C SER A 122 10.33 -17.17 -16.21
N LYS A 123 9.17 -17.84 -16.20
CA LYS A 123 9.05 -19.31 -16.27
C LYS A 123 8.79 -19.84 -17.67
N ALA A 124 8.51 -18.98 -18.65
CA ALA A 124 8.40 -19.41 -20.04
C ALA A 124 9.80 -19.75 -20.56
N PRO A 125 10.08 -20.98 -21.02
CA PRO A 125 11.37 -21.31 -21.59
C PRO A 125 11.56 -20.43 -22.84
N VAL A 126 12.66 -19.68 -22.88
CA VAL A 126 13.10 -19.03 -24.12
C VAL A 126 13.52 -20.17 -25.04
N ILE A 127 12.60 -20.63 -25.89
CA ILE A 127 12.93 -21.50 -27.02
C ILE A 127 13.67 -20.60 -28.01
N VAL A 128 14.97 -20.40 -27.77
CA VAL A 128 15.87 -19.90 -28.80
C VAL A 128 16.00 -21.06 -29.77
N GLU A 129 15.21 -21.02 -30.85
CA GLU A 129 15.34 -21.94 -31.95
C GLU A 129 16.74 -21.75 -32.55
N LYS A 130 17.70 -22.57 -32.10
CA LYS A 130 19.02 -22.71 -32.71
C LYS A 130 18.86 -23.50 -34.03
N ASN A 131 18.05 -22.98 -34.93
CA ASN A 131 18.01 -23.39 -36.33
C ASN A 131 18.63 -22.26 -37.16
N ARG A 132 19.94 -22.32 -37.33
CA ARG A 132 20.61 -21.96 -38.58
C ARG A 132 22.07 -22.42 -38.55
N MET A 133 22.34 -23.33 -39.47
CA MET A 133 23.65 -23.67 -40.05
C MET A 133 24.56 -24.62 -39.27
N SER A 134 24.04 -25.82 -39.01
CA SER A 134 24.75 -27.04 -39.39
C SER A 134 24.17 -27.44 -40.74
N ILE A 135 25.02 -27.77 -41.72
CA ILE A 135 24.71 -28.05 -43.14
C ILE A 135 24.76 -26.79 -44.02
N MET A 136 25.96 -26.39 -44.44
CA MET A 136 26.42 -26.55 -45.83
C MET A 136 27.92 -26.34 -45.91
#